data_AF-A0AAE7RB61-F1
#
_entry.id   AF-A0AAE7RB61-F1
#
_cell.length_a   1.000
_cell.length_b   1.000
_cell.length_c   1.000
_cell.angle_alpha   90.00
_cell.angle_beta   90.00
_cell.angle_gamma   90.00
#
_symmetry.space_group_name_H-M   'P 1'
#
loop_
_entity.id
_entity.type
_entity.pdbx_description
1 polymer ?
#
loop_
_entity_poly.entity_id
_entity_poly.type
_entity_poly.pdbx_seq_one_letter_code
_entity_poly.pdbx_strand_id
1 'polypeptide(L)'
;MDTIAVNDNPLYIYCPRRKLEEYAKERIVSFHSEIGSVVCSMSPFDAGVTREKVRYGHNLISPGSCLLPDALEAYVAFLPSKSFLKLPYSVYEVHNDRYVHKFFALLPGSRFHFEVVAVGLAYPAAKKRPSGLGILRCCFTGKTNTCL
;
A
#
# COMPACT_ATOMS: atom_id res chain seq x y z
N MET A 1 24.37 -5.83 2.66
CA MET A 1 23.10 -5.66 1.91
C MET A 1 21.96 -5.90 2.88
N ASP A 2 20.99 -4.99 2.94
CA ASP A 2 19.81 -5.15 3.78
C ASP A 2 18.92 -6.27 3.20
N THR A 3 18.54 -7.25 4.02
CA THR A 3 17.80 -8.44 3.55
C THR A 3 16.31 -8.21 3.70
N ILE A 4 15.52 -8.53 2.67
CA ILE A 4 14.05 -8.52 2.75
C ILE A 4 13.58 -9.58 3.77
N ALA A 5 12.65 -9.21 4.65
CA ALA A 5 12.03 -10.14 5.59
C ALA A 5 10.91 -10.90 4.85
N VAL A 6 11.25 -12.07 4.33
CA VAL A 6 10.37 -12.86 3.44
C VAL A 6 9.22 -13.58 4.19
N ASN A 7 9.28 -13.62 5.54
CA ASN A 7 8.30 -14.36 6.36
C ASN A 7 7.21 -13.47 6.99
N ASP A 8 7.20 -12.17 6.69
CA ASP A 8 6.21 -11.24 7.24
C ASP A 8 5.06 -11.00 6.24
N ASN A 9 3.86 -10.74 6.77
CA ASN A 9 2.73 -10.32 5.93
C ASN A 9 3.05 -8.97 5.24
N PRO A 10 2.53 -8.72 4.02
CA PRO A 10 2.75 -7.46 3.34
C PRO A 10 2.27 -6.27 4.19
N LEU A 11 3.05 -5.19 4.12
CA LEU A 11 2.65 -3.88 4.62
C LEU A 11 2.25 -2.99 3.44
N TYR A 12 1.57 -1.91 3.76
CA TYR A 12 0.95 -1.00 2.80
C TYR A 12 1.38 0.43 3.07
N ILE A 13 1.89 1.08 2.03
CA ILE A 13 2.00 2.54 1.95
C ILE A 13 0.81 3.03 1.13
N TYR A 14 0.01 3.92 1.69
CA TYR A 14 -0.99 4.65 0.93
C TYR A 14 -0.39 5.97 0.42
N CYS A 15 -0.75 6.34 -0.81
CA CYS A 15 -0.22 7.55 -1.44
C CYS A 15 -1.18 8.14 -2.49
N PRO A 16 -0.92 9.38 -2.95
CA PRO A 16 -1.54 9.92 -4.15
C PRO A 16 -1.25 9.07 -5.39
N ARG A 17 -2.23 8.95 -6.29
CA ARG A 17 -2.11 8.14 -7.52
C ARG A 17 -0.86 8.46 -8.35
N ARG A 18 -0.47 9.73 -8.42
CA ARG A 18 0.71 10.19 -9.18
C ARG A 18 2.04 9.56 -8.72
N LYS A 19 2.14 9.08 -7.48
CA LYS A 19 3.35 8.42 -6.97
C LYS A 19 3.45 6.94 -7.38
N LEU A 20 2.40 6.33 -7.93
CA LEU A 20 2.43 4.91 -8.31
C LEU A 20 3.49 4.58 -9.34
N GLU A 21 3.69 5.45 -10.32
CA GLU A 21 4.67 5.23 -11.38
C GLU A 21 6.11 5.18 -10.86
N GLU A 22 6.39 5.85 -9.74
CA GLU A 22 7.70 5.79 -9.09
C GLU A 22 7.94 4.41 -8.48
N TYR A 23 6.97 3.90 -7.72
CA TYR A 23 7.07 2.59 -7.07
C TYR A 23 6.94 1.41 -8.04
N ALA A 24 6.34 1.60 -9.22
CA ALA A 24 6.19 0.55 -10.23
C ALA A 24 7.50 0.26 -11.01
N LYS A 25 8.47 1.19 -11.00
CA LYS A 25 9.69 1.07 -11.81
C LYS A 25 10.71 0.12 -11.22
N GLU A 26 10.77 0.03 -9.90
CA GLU A 26 11.83 -0.70 -9.20
C GLU A 26 11.23 -1.78 -8.31
N ARG A 27 11.80 -2.98 -8.36
CA ARG A 27 11.40 -4.07 -7.45
C ARG A 27 11.82 -3.79 -6.00
N ILE A 28 12.99 -3.17 -5.80
CA ILE A 28 13.50 -2.82 -4.47
C ILE A 28 13.58 -1.30 -4.38
N VAL A 29 12.88 -0.74 -3.39
CA VAL A 29 12.78 0.71 -3.21
C VAL A 29 13.44 1.11 -1.90
N SER A 30 14.18 2.21 -1.94
CA SER A 30 14.71 2.90 -0.77
C SER A 30 13.73 3.99 -0.36
N PHE A 31 13.04 3.81 0.77
CA PHE A 31 12.07 4.77 1.27
C PHE A 31 12.68 5.70 2.30
N HIS A 32 12.38 7.00 2.17
CA HIS A 32 12.73 8.03 3.13
C HIS A 32 11.46 8.55 3.80
N SER A 33 11.43 8.48 5.14
CA SER A 33 10.29 8.90 5.93
C SER A 33 10.19 10.42 5.98
N GLU A 34 9.15 10.96 5.36
CA GLU A 34 8.71 12.36 5.49
C GLU A 34 7.84 12.54 6.74
N ILE A 35 7.58 13.80 7.13
CA ILE A 35 6.62 14.11 8.18
C ILE A 35 5.25 13.51 7.82
N GLY A 36 4.67 12.76 8.76
CA GLY A 36 3.39 12.09 8.54
C GLY A 36 3.49 10.75 7.82
N SER A 37 4.68 10.19 7.62
CA SER A 37 4.82 8.86 7.01
C SER A 37 4.27 7.78 7.92
N VAL A 38 3.26 7.08 7.41
CA VAL A 38 2.63 5.95 8.09
C VAL A 38 2.57 4.78 7.11
N VAL A 39 2.96 3.61 7.58
CA VAL A 39 2.71 2.34 6.89
C VAL A 39 1.75 1.51 7.73
N CYS A 40 0.99 0.61 7.11
CA CYS A 40 0.03 -0.20 7.86
C CYS A 40 -0.09 -1.62 7.32
N SER A 41 -0.73 -2.50 8.09
CA SER A 41 -1.06 -3.86 7.67
C SER A 41 -2.51 -3.99 7.17
N MET A 42 -3.18 -2.88 6.85
CA MET A 42 -4.54 -2.89 6.28
C MET A 42 -4.48 -2.91 4.76
N SER A 43 -4.86 -4.04 4.17
CA SER A 43 -5.08 -4.11 2.73
C SER A 43 -6.32 -3.32 2.34
N PRO A 44 -6.31 -2.56 1.23
CA PRO A 44 -7.52 -1.89 0.74
C PRO A 44 -8.62 -2.87 0.29
N PHE A 45 -8.31 -4.18 0.23
CA PHE A 45 -9.23 -5.24 -0.17
C PHE A 45 -9.69 -6.13 0.99
N ASP A 46 -9.21 -5.87 2.21
CA ASP A 46 -9.68 -6.61 3.38
C ASP A 46 -11.15 -6.32 3.65
N ALA A 47 -11.87 -7.34 4.10
CA ALA A 47 -13.30 -7.24 4.37
C ALA A 47 -13.58 -6.13 5.41
N GLY A 48 -14.39 -5.15 5.02
CA GLY A 48 -14.78 -4.04 5.89
C GLY A 48 -13.73 -2.95 6.07
N VAL A 49 -12.60 -3.00 5.35
CA VAL A 49 -11.66 -1.86 5.24
C VAL A 49 -12.24 -0.83 4.30
N THR A 50 -12.28 0.42 4.76
CA THR A 50 -12.75 1.58 3.97
C THR A 50 -11.70 2.69 4.03
N ARG A 51 -11.79 3.62 3.08
CA ARG A 51 -10.93 4.81 3.03
C ARG A 51 -10.98 5.61 4.32
N GLU A 52 -12.15 5.75 4.93
CA GLU A 52 -12.36 6.48 6.17
C GLU A 52 -11.66 5.79 7.35
N LYS A 53 -11.74 4.46 7.44
CA LYS A 53 -11.06 3.69 8.49
C LYS A 53 -9.54 3.80 8.39
N VAL A 54 -9.00 3.67 7.17
CA VAL A 54 -7.55 3.84 6.96
C VAL A 54 -7.13 5.28 7.28
N ARG A 55 -7.87 6.29 6.80
CA ARG A 55 -7.62 7.70 7.12
C ARG A 55 -7.63 7.96 8.62
N TYR A 56 -8.61 7.40 9.32
CA TYR A 56 -8.73 7.54 10.76
C TYR A 56 -7.51 6.94 11.48
N GLY A 57 -7.11 5.71 11.14
CA GLY A 57 -5.92 5.08 11.72
C GLY A 57 -4.63 5.86 11.46
N HIS A 58 -4.44 6.34 10.22
CA HIS A 58 -3.33 7.23 9.85
C HIS A 58 -3.29 8.49 10.73
N ASN A 59 -4.40 9.22 10.81
CA ASN A 59 -4.46 10.48 11.55
C ASN A 59 -4.44 10.31 13.07
N LEU A 60 -4.85 9.15 13.61
CA LEU A 60 -4.73 8.86 15.04
C LEU A 60 -3.28 8.72 15.48
N ILE A 61 -2.48 7.95 14.74
CA ILE A 61 -1.09 7.68 15.11
C ILE A 61 -0.13 8.80 14.65
N SER A 62 -0.48 9.48 13.56
CA SER A 62 0.30 10.60 13.02
C SER A 62 -0.66 11.68 12.52
N PRO A 63 -1.03 12.63 13.40
CA PRO A 63 -1.94 13.72 13.03
C PRO A 63 -1.44 14.47 11.80
N GLY A 64 -2.29 14.57 10.78
CA GLY A 64 -1.98 15.25 9.54
C GLY A 64 -1.27 14.39 8.47
N SER A 65 -1.04 13.10 8.72
CA SER A 65 -0.51 12.17 7.71
C SER A 65 -1.41 12.02 6.48
N CYS A 66 -2.72 12.25 6.62
CA CYS A 66 -3.71 12.16 5.55
C CYS A 66 -4.52 13.45 5.40
N LEU A 67 -3.86 14.62 5.38
CA LEU A 67 -4.54 15.91 5.17
C LEU A 67 -5.16 16.02 3.79
N LEU A 68 -4.40 15.65 2.76
CA LEU A 68 -4.84 15.84 1.39
C LEU A 68 -5.95 14.84 1.04
N PRO A 69 -6.95 15.25 0.23
CA PRO A 69 -7.98 14.33 -0.24
C PRO A 69 -7.36 13.12 -0.94
N ASP A 70 -6.39 13.33 -1.82
CA ASP A 70 -5.77 12.30 -2.66
C ASP A 70 -4.81 11.34 -1.92
N ALA A 71 -4.50 11.58 -0.63
CA ALA A 71 -3.48 10.85 0.13
C ALA A 71 -3.66 9.32 0.16
N LEU A 72 -4.87 8.82 -0.05
CA LEU A 72 -5.23 7.39 0.01
C LEU A 72 -5.80 6.85 -1.31
N GLU A 73 -5.53 7.50 -2.45
CA GLU A 73 -6.04 7.06 -3.76
C GLU A 73 -5.37 5.79 -4.27
N ALA A 74 -4.16 5.52 -3.83
CA ALA A 74 -3.35 4.41 -4.27
C ALA A 74 -2.64 3.73 -3.11
N TYR A 75 -2.20 2.50 -3.36
CA TYR A 75 -1.42 1.73 -2.41
C TYR A 75 -0.18 1.13 -3.08
N VAL A 76 0.83 0.89 -2.25
CA VAL A 76 2.00 0.07 -2.52
C VAL A 76 2.02 -1.02 -1.46
N ALA A 77 1.83 -2.27 -1.87
CA ALA A 77 2.02 -3.44 -1.03
C ALA A 77 3.49 -3.86 -1.11
N PHE A 78 4.12 -4.06 0.04
CA PHE A 78 5.56 -4.34 0.10
C PHE A 78 5.92 -5.33 1.20
N LEU A 79 7.07 -5.99 1.02
CA LEU A 79 7.73 -6.76 2.07
C LEU A 79 8.84 -5.91 2.70
N PRO A 80 8.76 -5.62 4.01
CA PRO A 80 9.77 -4.82 4.68
C PRO A 80 11.11 -5.56 4.72
N SER A 81 12.21 -4.81 4.70
CA SER A 81 13.53 -5.36 5.00
C SER A 81 13.80 -5.45 6.51
N LYS A 82 14.89 -6.13 6.89
CA LYS A 82 15.36 -6.19 8.28
C LYS A 82 15.66 -4.81 8.87
N SER A 83 15.99 -3.80 8.06
CA SER A 83 16.17 -2.43 8.57
C SER A 83 14.86 -1.82 9.07
N PHE A 84 13.71 -2.15 8.47
CA PHE A 84 12.40 -1.68 8.94
C PHE A 84 12.15 -2.11 10.39
N LEU A 85 12.43 -3.38 10.72
CA LEU A 85 12.26 -3.94 12.07
C LEU A 85 13.16 -3.28 13.14
N LYS A 86 14.18 -2.53 12.72
CA LYS A 86 15.10 -1.80 13.59
C LYS A 86 14.76 -0.31 13.68
N LEU A 87 13.80 0.17 12.89
CA LEU A 87 13.43 1.57 12.91
C LEU A 87 12.71 1.94 14.21
N PRO A 88 12.94 3.16 14.73
CA PRO A 88 12.06 3.72 15.74
C PRO A 88 10.73 4.09 15.09
N TYR A 89 9.65 3.44 15.51
CA TYR A 89 8.28 3.79 15.13
C TYR A 89 7.34 3.65 16.33
N SER A 90 6.26 4.41 16.31
CA SER A 90 5.10 4.17 17.17
C SER A 90 4.17 3.17 16.49
N VAL A 91 3.48 2.33 17.27
CA VAL A 91 2.49 1.36 16.75
C VAL A 91 1.12 1.68 17.32
N TYR A 92 0.10 1.66 16.45
CA TYR A 92 -1.31 1.69 16.82
C TYR A 92 -1.99 0.44 16.27
N GLU A 93 -2.68 -0.29 17.14
CA GLU A 93 -3.36 -1.53 16.78
C GLU A 93 -4.87 -1.34 16.74
N VAL A 94 -5.49 -1.84 15.68
CA VAL A 94 -6.94 -1.93 15.52
C VAL A 94 -7.32 -3.40 15.58
N HIS A 95 -8.04 -3.75 16.64
CA HIS A 95 -8.52 -5.11 16.86
C HIS A 95 -9.89 -5.28 16.22
N ASN A 96 -9.99 -6.25 15.33
CA ASN A 96 -11.25 -6.78 14.81
C ASN A 96 -11.36 -8.25 15.24
N ASP A 97 -12.56 -8.84 15.25
CA ASP A 97 -12.82 -10.17 15.86
C ASP A 97 -11.89 -11.30 15.36
N ARG A 98 -11.30 -11.14 14.17
CA ARG A 98 -10.41 -12.13 13.54
C ARG A 98 -9.00 -11.65 13.22
N TYR A 99 -8.75 -10.34 13.25
CA TYR A 99 -7.51 -9.77 12.74
C TYR A 99 -7.08 -8.57 13.57
N VAL A 100 -5.76 -8.44 13.76
CA VAL A 100 -5.14 -7.23 14.31
C VAL A 100 -4.48 -6.50 13.16
N HIS A 101 -4.98 -5.30 12.87
CA HIS A 101 -4.33 -4.40 11.93
C HIS A 101 -3.45 -3.42 12.67
N LYS A 102 -2.27 -3.13 12.12
CA LYS A 102 -1.27 -2.26 12.73
C LYS A 102 -1.00 -1.07 11.84
N PHE A 103 -0.84 0.10 12.45
CA PHE A 103 -0.30 1.30 11.83
C PHE A 103 1.03 1.61 12.49
N PHE A 104 2.01 1.98 11.68
CA PHE A 104 3.37 2.28 12.10
C PHE A 104 3.68 3.72 11.71
N ALA A 105 3.78 4.62 12.69
CA ALA A 105 4.17 6.00 12.46
C ALA A 105 5.69 6.07 12.46
N LEU A 106 6.26 6.38 11.30
CA LEU A 106 7.70 6.38 11.09
C LEU A 106 8.29 7.71 11.57
N LEU A 107 9.42 7.65 12.28
CA LEU A 107 10.14 8.86 12.65
C LEU A 107 10.64 9.58 11.38
N PRO A 108 10.42 10.90 11.22
CA PRO A 108 10.95 11.65 10.08
C PRO A 108 12.47 11.51 9.95
N GLY A 109 12.96 11.40 8.72
CA GLY A 109 14.38 11.19 8.42
C GLY A 109 14.81 9.72 8.43
N SER A 110 13.97 8.80 8.93
CA SER A 110 14.24 7.36 8.88
C SER A 110 14.32 6.85 7.44
N ARG A 111 15.15 5.82 7.22
CA ARG A 111 15.32 5.18 5.92
C ARG A 111 15.26 3.67 6.06
N PHE A 112 14.52 3.01 5.18
CA PHE A 112 14.52 1.56 5.07
C PHE A 112 14.33 1.15 3.61
N HIS A 113 14.65 -0.11 3.31
CA HIS A 113 14.40 -0.70 2.00
C HIS A 113 13.20 -1.64 2.07
N PHE A 114 12.53 -1.83 0.94
CA PHE A 114 11.50 -2.85 0.82
C PHE A 114 11.43 -3.40 -0.60
N GLU A 115 10.83 -4.58 -0.71
CA GLU A 115 10.46 -5.17 -1.99
C GLU A 115 9.01 -4.83 -2.30
N VAL A 116 8.77 -4.23 -3.47
CA VAL A 116 7.43 -3.98 -3.98
C VAL A 116 6.82 -5.30 -4.44
N VAL A 117 5.66 -5.66 -3.87
CA VAL A 117 4.88 -6.84 -4.24
C VAL A 117 3.80 -6.46 -5.24
N ALA A 118 3.11 -5.35 -4.99
CA ALA A 118 2.05 -4.88 -5.86
C ALA A 118 1.83 -3.37 -5.68
N VAL A 119 1.34 -2.73 -6.73
CA VAL A 119 0.90 -1.33 -6.71
C VAL A 119 -0.48 -1.24 -7.36
N GLY A 120 -1.32 -0.32 -6.90
CA GLY A 120 -2.65 -0.16 -7.48
C GLY A 120 -3.45 1.00 -6.93
N LEU A 121 -4.62 1.22 -7.54
CA LEU A 121 -5.61 2.13 -6.97
C LEU A 121 -6.24 1.50 -5.73
N ALA A 122 -6.32 2.28 -4.67
CA ALA A 122 -7.07 1.90 -3.48
C ALA A 122 -8.54 2.25 -3.69
N TYR A 123 -9.44 1.35 -3.27
CA TYR A 123 -10.88 1.56 -3.38
C TYR A 123 -11.35 1.93 -4.80
N PRO A 124 -10.93 1.20 -5.86
CA PRO A 124 -11.39 1.51 -7.20
C PRO A 124 -12.92 1.46 -7.21
N ALA A 125 -13.54 2.53 -7.74
CA ALA A 125 -14.99 2.57 -7.89
C ALA A 125 -15.45 1.26 -8.51
N ALA A 126 -16.47 0.64 -7.93
CA ALA A 126 -17.04 -0.58 -8.48
C ALA A 126 -17.38 -0.27 -9.94
N LYS A 127 -16.58 -0.77 -10.88
CA LYS A 127 -16.95 -0.73 -12.29
C LYS A 127 -18.31 -1.40 -12.30
N LYS A 128 -19.37 -0.68 -12.74
CA LYS A 128 -20.60 -1.33 -13.17
C LYS A 128 -20.12 -2.49 -14.03
N ARG A 129 -20.29 -3.73 -13.55
CA ARG A 129 -20.02 -4.90 -14.39
C ARG A 129 -20.80 -4.61 -15.66
N PRO A 130 -20.17 -4.59 -16.85
CA PRO A 130 -20.96 -4.56 -18.06
C PRO A 130 -21.92 -5.75 -17.95
N SER A 131 -23.20 -5.43 -17.83
CA SER A 131 -24.27 -6.41 -17.84
C SER A 131 -24.36 -6.88 -19.28
N GLY A 132 -23.48 -7.80 -19.66
CA GLY A 132 -23.41 -8.33 -21.01
C GLY A 132 -21.99 -8.46 -21.54
N LEU A 133 -21.68 -9.72 -21.87
CA LEU A 133 -20.71 -10.18 -22.87
C LEU A 133 -19.21 -10.12 -22.55
N GLY A 134 -18.61 -11.32 -22.59
CA GLY A 134 -17.22 -11.53 -23.00
C GLY A 134 -16.26 -11.82 -21.86
N ILE A 135 -16.09 -13.11 -21.55
CA ILE A 135 -14.86 -13.60 -20.92
C ILE A 135 -13.71 -13.27 -21.88
N LEU A 136 -13.02 -12.15 -21.66
CA LEU A 136 -11.71 -11.93 -22.29
C LEU A 136 -10.70 -12.81 -21.54
N ARG A 137 -10.60 -14.07 -21.99
CA ARG A 137 -9.41 -14.89 -21.73
C ARG A 137 -8.27 -14.22 -22.49
N CYS A 138 -7.42 -13.48 -21.79
CA CYS A 138 -6.09 -13.14 -22.31
C CYS A 138 -5.27 -14.43 -22.37
N CYS A 139 -5.44 -15.18 -23.46
CA CYS A 139 -4.46 -16.17 -23.87
C CYS A 139 -3.26 -15.41 -24.43
N PHE A 140 -2.17 -15.34 -23.67
CA PHE A 140 -0.88 -14.95 -24.20
C PHE A 140 -0.46 -15.97 -25.25
N THR A 141 -0.68 -15.63 -26.52
CA THR A 141 0.07 -16.21 -27.63
C THR A 141 0.67 -15.06 -28.40
N GLY A 142 2.00 -15.05 -28.46
CA GLY A 142 2.76 -13.95 -29.04
C GLY A 142 2.45 -13.83 -30.53
N LYS A 143 1.82 -12.72 -30.92
CA LYS A 143 2.25 -11.78 -31.96
C LYS A 143 1.14 -10.75 -32.22
N THR A 144 1.58 -9.51 -32.38
CA THR A 144 0.91 -8.33 -32.98
C THR A 144 -0.30 -7.74 -32.26
N ASN A 145 -0.07 -6.59 -31.62
CA ASN A 145 -1.08 -5.69 -31.06
C ASN A 145 -1.73 -4.85 -32.16
N THR A 146 -3.05 -4.93 -32.30
CA THR A 146 -3.86 -3.81 -32.77
C THR A 146 -5.16 -3.82 -31.96
N CYS A 147 -5.36 -2.81 -31.10
CA CYS A 147 -6.63 -2.60 -30.41
C CYS A 147 -7.46 -1.58 -31.20
N LEU A 148 -8.71 -1.92 -31.49
CA LEU A 148 -9.81 -0.97 -31.70
C LEU A 148 -10.66 -0.95 -30.43
#